data_AF-A0AAD9GHS9-F1
#
_entry.id   AF-A0AAD9GHS9-F1
#
_cell.length_a   1.000
_cell.length_b   1.000
_cell.length_c   1.000
_cell.angle_alpha   90.00
_cell.angle_beta   90.00
_cell.angle_gamma   90.00
#
_symmetry.space_group_name_H-M   'P 1'
#
loop_
_entity.id
_entity.type
_entity.pdbx_description
1 polymer ?
#
loop_
_entity_poly.entity_id
_entity_poly.type
_entity_poly.pdbx_seq_one_letter_code
_entity_poly.pdbx_strand_id
1 'polypeptide(L)'
;MTVEAHTNLLKYAGIYSDRLRQLNTTEEIANEEQSLAINLDLKDEFSGGNALAMEAAPAMAKTRGEVGRELEKKWNPLTEREPTVQDQREWRAIQLRGFMDPKRFYKGCNGGKLEPLPQRYQVGVLTGSSGIKVGGGEESQAVGTFNSRKRRKAASVLTQTLAADQSWTRKKYREIQAEKTSGSKGYYDRQRAKLKKVAK
;
A
#
# COMPACT_ATOMS: atom_id res chain seq x y z
N MET A 1 -14.63 20.67 49.92
CA MET A 1 -14.04 20.64 48.56
C MET A 1 -13.15 21.88 48.38
N THR A 2 -12.28 21.90 47.36
CA THR A 2 -11.42 23.04 46.91
C THR A 2 -10.31 23.55 47.85
N VAL A 3 -9.22 22.77 48.00
CA VAL A 3 -7.85 23.31 48.19
C VAL A 3 -6.84 22.47 47.36
N GLU A 4 -6.88 21.14 47.50
CA GLU A 4 -5.90 20.20 46.92
C GLU A 4 -5.89 20.09 45.38
N ALA A 5 -6.90 20.63 44.70
CA ALA A 5 -6.96 20.64 43.23
C ALA A 5 -6.00 21.69 42.61
N HIS A 6 -5.78 22.82 43.28
CA HIS A 6 -4.95 23.91 42.74
C HIS A 6 -3.45 23.61 42.79
N THR A 7 -2.99 22.87 43.81
CA THR A 7 -1.57 22.51 43.97
C THR A 7 -1.08 21.50 42.93
N ASN A 8 -1.97 20.65 42.41
CA ASN A 8 -1.64 19.68 41.36
C ASN A 8 -1.62 20.28 39.95
N LEU A 9 -2.41 21.34 39.67
CA LEU A 9 -2.35 22.03 38.38
C LEU A 9 -1.03 22.80 38.19
N LEU A 10 -0.52 23.40 39.28
CA LEU A 10 0.73 24.19 39.26
C LEU A 10 1.98 23.34 39.01
N LYS A 11 1.98 22.05 39.36
CA LYS A 11 3.10 21.14 39.05
C LYS A 11 3.24 20.80 37.56
N TYR A 12 2.18 20.97 36.76
CA TYR A 12 2.21 20.64 35.32
C TYR A 12 2.53 21.85 34.42
N ALA A 13 2.41 23.07 34.94
CA ALA A 13 2.70 24.31 34.19
C ALA A 13 4.16 24.81 34.34
N GLY A 14 4.95 24.23 35.24
CA GLY A 14 6.24 24.78 35.70
C GLY A 14 7.51 24.37 34.95
N ILE A 15 7.42 23.72 33.77
CA ILE A 15 8.62 23.17 33.08
C ILE A 15 9.19 24.12 32.00
N TYR A 16 8.48 25.19 31.62
CA TYR A 16 8.84 26.06 30.48
C TYR A 16 9.12 27.54 30.81
N SER A 17 9.11 27.98 32.08
CA SER A 17 9.32 29.39 32.45
C SER A 17 10.79 29.79 32.68
N ASP A 18 11.64 28.88 33.15
CA ASP A 18 12.89 29.29 33.82
C ASP A 18 14.07 29.53 32.87
N ARG A 19 14.01 28.99 31.64
CA ARG A 19 15.02 29.26 30.59
C ARG A 19 14.93 30.67 29.97
N LEU A 20 13.84 31.41 30.21
CA LEU A 20 13.62 32.74 29.64
C LEU A 20 13.90 33.89 30.63
N ARG A 21 14.40 33.60 31.84
CA ARG A 21 14.75 34.62 32.85
C ARG A 21 16.25 34.94 32.98
N GLN A 22 17.13 34.21 32.28
CA GLN A 22 18.59 34.38 32.40
C GLN A 22 19.23 35.25 31.31
N LEU A 23 18.44 35.98 30.50
CA LEU A 23 18.95 36.77 29.36
C LEU A 23 18.72 38.29 29.43
N ASN A 24 18.11 38.81 30.50
CA ASN A 24 17.95 40.25 30.72
C ASN A 24 18.52 40.62 32.10
N THR A 25 19.83 40.87 32.18
CA THR A 25 20.47 41.48 33.37
C THR A 25 21.72 42.27 32.99
N THR A 26 21.51 43.26 32.12
CA THR A 26 22.27 44.52 32.02
C THR A 26 21.20 45.61 32.23
N GLU A 27 21.41 46.68 32.99
CA GLU A 27 22.55 47.59 33.00
C GLU A 27 22.90 48.10 34.42
N GLU A 28 24.21 48.30 34.65
CA GLU A 28 24.91 49.48 35.23
C GLU A 28 24.47 50.01 36.63
N ILE A 29 25.37 50.28 37.60
CA ILE A 29 26.34 51.40 37.75
C ILE A 29 27.18 51.06 39.04
N ALA A 30 28.48 51.33 39.26
CA ALA A 30 29.54 52.12 38.59
C ALA A 30 30.98 51.59 38.90
N ASN A 31 31.98 52.27 38.34
CA ASN A 31 33.35 52.59 38.85
C ASN A 31 34.15 51.58 39.71
N GLU A 32 35.30 51.12 39.19
CA GLU A 32 36.62 51.66 39.64
C GLU A 32 37.74 51.31 38.62
N GLU A 33 38.76 52.16 38.55
CA GLU A 33 39.80 52.15 37.52
C GLU A 33 40.95 51.20 37.87
N GLN A 34 41.28 50.22 37.01
CA GLN A 34 42.60 49.59 37.01
C GLN A 34 43.12 49.37 35.59
N SER A 35 44.20 50.08 35.27
CA SER A 35 44.90 50.00 33.99
C SER A 35 45.79 48.74 33.94
N LEU A 36 45.39 47.77 33.14
CA LEU A 36 46.26 46.65 32.74
C LEU A 36 46.56 46.75 31.25
N ALA A 37 47.77 47.21 30.94
CA ALA A 37 48.27 47.27 29.57
C ALA A 37 48.53 45.85 29.06
N ILE A 38 47.65 45.36 28.18
CA ILE A 38 47.83 44.10 27.46
C ILE A 38 48.17 44.45 26.02
N ASN A 39 49.39 44.11 25.58
CA ASN A 39 49.79 44.25 24.19
C ASN A 39 49.02 43.23 23.34
N LEU A 40 48.00 43.67 22.60
CA LEU A 40 47.40 42.89 21.51
C LEU A 40 48.05 43.30 20.19
N ASP A 41 49.06 42.54 19.76
CA ASP A 41 49.65 42.68 18.43
C ASP A 41 48.70 42.03 17.41
N LEU A 42 47.81 42.86 16.84
CA LEU A 42 46.58 42.43 16.15
C LEU A 42 46.81 41.93 14.71
N LYS A 43 47.82 41.07 14.50
CA LYS A 43 48.27 40.62 13.17
C LYS A 43 48.29 39.11 12.95
N ASP A 44 48.42 38.29 13.99
CA ASP A 44 48.57 36.84 13.82
C ASP A 44 47.23 36.08 13.74
N GLU A 45 46.13 36.62 14.27
CA GLU A 45 44.82 35.93 14.30
C GLU A 45 44.11 35.87 12.92
N PHE A 46 44.57 36.60 11.91
CA PHE A 46 44.01 36.54 10.55
C PHE A 46 44.69 35.48 9.66
N SER A 47 45.66 34.71 10.17
CA SER A 47 46.31 33.65 9.41
C SER A 47 45.66 32.27 9.60
N GLY A 48 44.92 31.81 8.58
CA GLY A 48 44.62 30.38 8.37
C GLY A 48 43.27 29.82 8.84
N GLY A 49 42.42 30.60 9.49
CA GLY A 49 41.08 30.15 9.95
C GLY A 49 39.95 30.45 8.95
N ASN A 50 39.66 29.55 8.01
CA ASN A 50 38.55 29.72 7.06
C ASN A 50 37.19 29.39 7.72
N ALA A 51 36.72 30.28 8.62
CA ALA A 51 35.59 30.07 9.53
C ALA A 51 34.24 29.77 8.83
N LEU A 52 34.11 30.06 7.53
CA LEU A 52 32.92 29.73 6.74
C LEU A 52 32.78 28.21 6.43
N ALA A 53 33.81 27.40 6.68
CA ALA A 53 33.84 25.99 6.25
C ALA A 53 33.30 24.97 7.29
N MET A 54 32.96 25.41 8.52
CA MET A 54 32.59 24.50 9.62
C MET A 54 31.10 24.48 9.99
N GLU A 55 30.25 25.33 9.40
CA GLU A 55 28.81 25.15 9.53
C GLU A 55 28.30 24.22 8.42
N ALA A 56 28.30 22.91 8.71
CA ALA A 56 27.64 21.93 7.85
C ALA A 56 26.16 22.30 7.72
N ALA A 57 25.76 22.70 6.50
CA ALA A 57 24.45 23.33 6.24
C ALA A 57 23.31 22.54 6.90
N PRO A 58 22.37 23.22 7.60
CA PRO A 58 21.28 22.55 8.28
C PRO A 58 20.51 21.69 7.28
N ALA A 59 20.37 20.40 7.60
CA ALA A 59 19.88 19.40 6.67
C ALA A 59 18.59 19.88 6.00
N MET A 60 18.65 20.03 4.67
CA MET A 60 17.62 20.64 3.83
C MET A 60 16.22 20.20 4.29
N ALA A 61 15.39 21.16 4.69
CA ALA A 61 14.08 20.88 5.24
C ALA A 61 13.28 20.02 4.24
N LYS A 62 13.01 18.76 4.65
CA LYS A 62 12.47 17.73 3.76
C LYS A 62 11.26 18.26 2.99
N THR A 63 11.29 18.12 1.68
CA THR A 63 10.20 18.60 0.84
C THR A 63 8.91 17.88 1.20
N ARG A 64 7.76 18.53 1.00
CA ARG A 64 6.44 17.93 1.27
C ARG A 64 6.25 16.57 0.55
N GLY A 65 6.90 16.36 -0.59
CA GLY A 65 6.92 15.09 -1.31
C GLY A 65 7.74 14.00 -0.62
N GLU A 66 8.89 14.33 -0.03
CA GLU A 66 9.74 13.38 0.72
C GLU A 66 9.08 12.99 2.04
N VAL A 67 8.52 13.96 2.77
CA VAL A 67 7.71 13.70 3.98
C VAL A 67 6.54 12.79 3.65
N GLY A 68 5.87 13.01 2.49
CA GLY A 68 4.82 12.12 1.98
C GLY A 68 5.31 10.68 1.73
N ARG A 69 6.45 10.50 1.05
CA ARG A 69 7.05 9.18 0.81
C ARG A 69 7.48 8.46 2.09
N GLU A 70 7.99 9.20 3.08
CA GLU A 70 8.37 8.64 4.38
C GLU A 70 7.14 8.20 5.19
N LEU A 71 6.06 9.00 5.18
CA LEU A 71 4.78 8.62 5.76
C LEU A 71 4.16 7.42 5.05
N GLU A 72 4.19 7.37 3.71
CA GLU A 72 3.71 6.23 2.94
C GLU A 72 4.52 4.97 3.23
N LYS A 73 5.85 5.06 3.32
CA LYS A 73 6.74 3.96 3.72
C LYS A 73 6.48 3.48 5.16
N LYS A 74 6.07 4.38 6.06
CA LYS A 74 5.70 4.07 7.44
C LYS A 74 4.29 3.46 7.56
N TRP A 75 3.36 3.88 6.70
CA TRP A 75 1.95 3.45 6.72
C TRP A 75 1.70 2.16 5.91
N ASN A 76 2.51 1.88 4.90
CA ASN A 76 2.35 0.75 3.98
C ASN A 76 3.58 -0.17 3.98
N PRO A 77 3.79 -1.00 5.03
CA PRO A 77 4.89 -1.95 5.12
C PRO A 77 4.64 -3.22 4.28
N LEU A 78 4.03 -3.10 3.10
CA LEU A 78 3.93 -4.21 2.15
C LEU A 78 5.31 -4.49 1.55
N THR A 79 5.88 -5.64 1.92
CA THR A 79 7.14 -6.15 1.36
C THR A 79 7.03 -6.30 -0.15
N GLU A 80 8.01 -5.79 -0.88
CA GLU A 80 8.17 -6.08 -2.31
C GLU A 80 8.54 -7.56 -2.48
N ARG A 81 7.84 -8.25 -3.38
CA ARG A 81 7.98 -9.69 -3.58
C ARG A 81 8.07 -9.99 -5.07
N GLU A 82 8.97 -10.91 -5.45
CA GLU A 82 9.04 -11.39 -6.82
C GLU A 82 7.73 -12.10 -7.24
N PRO A 83 7.14 -11.72 -8.39
CA PRO A 83 5.81 -12.16 -8.79
C PRO A 83 5.79 -13.62 -9.24
N THR A 84 5.33 -14.54 -8.38
CA THR A 84 5.26 -15.96 -8.75
C THR A 84 4.26 -16.21 -9.88
N VAL A 85 4.48 -17.29 -10.65
CA VAL A 85 3.57 -17.70 -11.74
C VAL A 85 2.15 -17.97 -11.22
N GLN A 86 2.01 -18.41 -9.96
CA GLN A 86 0.71 -18.57 -9.31
C GLN A 86 0.04 -17.22 -9.05
N ASP A 87 0.75 -16.26 -8.43
CA ASP A 87 0.22 -14.92 -8.15
C ASP A 87 -0.25 -14.21 -9.43
N GLN A 88 0.51 -14.34 -10.52
CA GLN A 88 0.12 -13.82 -11.85
C GLN A 88 -1.17 -14.46 -12.39
N ARG A 89 -1.40 -15.75 -12.16
CA ARG A 89 -2.63 -16.46 -12.58
C ARG A 89 -3.82 -16.05 -11.71
N GLU A 90 -3.62 -15.91 -10.41
CA GLU A 90 -4.67 -15.44 -9.48
C GLU A 90 -5.06 -13.99 -9.77
N TRP A 91 -4.10 -13.11 -10.08
CA TRP A 91 -4.37 -11.74 -10.50
C TRP A 91 -5.16 -11.66 -11.81
N ARG A 92 -4.80 -12.47 -12.82
CA ARG A 92 -5.60 -12.58 -14.06
C ARG A 92 -7.02 -13.08 -13.79
N ALA A 93 -7.21 -14.01 -12.85
CA ALA A 93 -8.54 -14.46 -12.44
C ALA A 93 -9.34 -13.34 -11.76
N ILE A 94 -8.69 -12.51 -10.91
CA ILE A 94 -9.31 -11.33 -10.30
C ILE A 94 -9.70 -10.30 -11.36
N GLN A 95 -8.89 -10.06 -12.39
CA GLN A 95 -9.23 -9.14 -13.49
C GLN A 95 -10.39 -9.65 -14.34
N LEU A 96 -10.35 -10.93 -14.72
CA LEU A 96 -11.34 -11.55 -15.62
C LEU A 96 -12.63 -12.00 -14.93
N ARG A 97 -12.78 -11.75 -13.62
CA ARG A 97 -13.94 -12.18 -12.82
C ARG A 97 -15.31 -11.76 -13.37
N GLY A 98 -15.38 -10.63 -14.11
CA GLY A 98 -16.61 -10.16 -14.75
C GLY A 98 -17.09 -11.01 -15.94
N PHE A 99 -16.23 -11.83 -16.52
CA PHE A 99 -16.61 -12.75 -17.62
C PHE A 99 -17.12 -14.11 -17.12
N MET A 100 -16.96 -14.40 -15.82
CA MET A 100 -17.34 -15.68 -15.23
C MET A 100 -18.84 -15.83 -14.97
N ASP A 101 -19.48 -14.77 -14.44
CA ASP A 101 -20.89 -14.76 -14.08
C ASP A 101 -21.58 -13.62 -14.87
N PRO A 102 -22.52 -13.92 -15.78
CA PRO A 102 -23.16 -12.92 -16.63
C PRO A 102 -24.05 -11.93 -15.85
N LYS A 103 -24.27 -12.16 -14.56
CA LYS A 103 -25.04 -11.28 -13.67
C LYS A 103 -24.15 -10.39 -12.78
N ARG A 104 -22.83 -10.58 -12.78
CA ARG A 104 -21.89 -9.83 -11.92
C ARG A 104 -21.03 -8.87 -12.71
N PHE A 105 -21.49 -7.62 -12.77
CA PHE A 105 -20.72 -6.53 -13.35
C PHE A 105 -19.76 -5.94 -12.32
N TYR A 106 -18.51 -5.71 -12.73
CA TYR A 106 -17.48 -5.06 -11.94
C TYR A 106 -16.98 -3.82 -12.67
N LYS A 107 -16.48 -2.83 -11.94
CA LYS A 107 -15.78 -1.69 -12.54
C LYS A 107 -14.61 -2.19 -13.39
N GLY A 108 -14.57 -1.80 -14.65
CA GLY A 108 -13.53 -2.21 -15.59
C GLY A 108 -12.15 -1.65 -15.21
N CYS A 109 -11.10 -2.43 -15.46
CA CYS A 109 -9.72 -1.96 -15.49
C CYS A 109 -9.53 -0.97 -16.66
N ASN A 110 -8.64 0.00 -16.49
CA ASN A 110 -8.58 1.15 -17.39
C ASN A 110 -8.13 0.72 -18.80
N GLY A 111 -8.92 1.05 -19.83
CA GLY A 111 -8.59 0.79 -21.23
C GLY A 111 -8.73 -0.67 -21.71
N GLY A 112 -9.38 -1.55 -20.95
CA GLY A 112 -9.72 -2.92 -21.39
C GLY A 112 -8.51 -3.87 -21.55
N LYS A 113 -7.33 -3.46 -21.11
CA LYS A 113 -6.10 -4.25 -21.10
C LYS A 113 -5.96 -4.98 -19.76
N LEU A 114 -5.29 -6.13 -19.76
CA LEU A 114 -4.91 -6.82 -18.53
C LEU A 114 -3.68 -6.10 -17.94
N GLU A 115 -3.84 -5.50 -16.78
CA GLU A 115 -2.77 -4.81 -16.05
C GLU A 115 -1.78 -5.84 -15.48
N PRO A 116 -0.47 -5.53 -15.40
CA PRO A 116 0.50 -6.40 -14.71
C PRO A 116 0.18 -6.53 -13.21
N LEU A 117 0.82 -7.49 -12.53
CA LEU A 117 0.71 -7.61 -11.07
C LEU A 117 1.35 -6.37 -10.40
N PRO A 118 0.74 -5.78 -9.36
CA PRO A 118 1.35 -4.68 -8.61
C PRO A 118 2.71 -5.09 -7.98
N GLN A 119 3.67 -4.16 -7.93
CA GLN A 119 5.01 -4.39 -7.35
C GLN A 119 4.97 -4.73 -5.84
N ARG A 120 3.97 -4.21 -5.12
CA ARG A 120 3.72 -4.49 -3.70
C ARG A 120 2.33 -5.12 -3.58
N TYR A 121 2.29 -6.38 -3.16
CA TYR A 121 1.06 -7.14 -2.97
C TYR A 121 1.24 -8.18 -1.86
N GLN A 122 0.12 -8.57 -1.23
CA GLN A 122 0.09 -9.65 -0.26
C GLN A 122 -1.15 -10.51 -0.51
N VAL A 123 -0.98 -11.83 -0.51
CA VAL A 123 -2.10 -12.78 -0.62
C VAL A 123 -2.52 -13.17 0.79
N GLY A 124 -3.70 -12.70 1.21
CA GLY A 124 -4.30 -13.02 2.51
C GLY A 124 -5.40 -14.07 2.40
N VAL A 125 -5.54 -14.89 3.43
CA VAL A 125 -6.68 -15.80 3.60
C VAL A 125 -7.66 -15.21 4.59
N LEU A 126 -8.94 -15.14 4.24
CA LEU A 126 -9.98 -14.68 5.16
C LEU A 126 -10.20 -15.72 6.27
N THR A 127 -9.62 -15.46 7.43
CA THR A 127 -9.95 -16.18 8.67
C THR A 127 -11.31 -15.68 9.17
N GLY A 128 -12.30 -16.56 9.28
CA GLY A 128 -13.45 -16.30 10.15
C GLY A 128 -12.97 -16.02 11.58
N SER A 129 -13.68 -15.17 12.32
CA SER A 129 -13.23 -14.61 13.59
C SER A 129 -12.83 -15.66 14.63
N SER A 130 -11.87 -15.27 15.47
CA SER A 130 -11.24 -16.07 16.52
C SER A 130 -12.24 -16.76 17.46
N GLY A 131 -12.10 -18.08 17.64
CA GLY A 131 -12.55 -18.85 18.82
C GLY A 131 -14.06 -18.93 19.11
N ILE A 132 -14.85 -17.99 18.61
CA ILE A 132 -16.30 -17.95 18.80
C ILE A 132 -16.90 -19.03 17.90
N LYS A 133 -17.30 -20.14 18.53
CA LYS A 133 -18.34 -21.01 17.99
C LYS A 133 -19.50 -20.10 17.60
N VAL A 134 -19.73 -19.99 16.29
CA VAL A 134 -21.06 -19.93 15.64
C VAL A 134 -22.14 -19.55 16.65
N GLY A 135 -22.29 -18.25 16.92
CA GLY A 135 -23.40 -17.77 17.74
C GLY A 135 -24.70 -18.28 17.11
N GLY A 136 -25.71 -18.61 17.90
CA GLY A 136 -26.97 -19.18 17.38
C GLY A 136 -27.82 -18.23 16.53
N GLY A 137 -27.24 -17.12 16.05
CA GLY A 137 -27.87 -16.10 15.22
C GLY A 137 -27.85 -16.41 13.73
N GLU A 138 -28.68 -15.67 13.00
CA GLU A 138 -28.94 -15.82 11.56
C GLU A 138 -27.68 -15.57 10.71
N GLU A 139 -26.83 -14.65 11.14
CA GLU A 139 -25.54 -14.31 10.51
C GLU A 139 -24.54 -15.48 10.50
N SER A 140 -24.64 -16.37 11.48
CA SER A 140 -23.77 -17.55 11.60
C SER A 140 -24.16 -18.70 10.68
N GLN A 141 -25.43 -18.77 10.25
CA GLN A 141 -25.96 -19.75 9.28
C GLN A 141 -26.06 -19.19 7.86
N ALA A 142 -25.78 -17.90 7.66
CA ALA A 142 -25.83 -17.25 6.35
C ALA A 142 -24.98 -17.99 5.28
N VAL A 143 -25.50 -18.05 4.05
CA VAL A 143 -24.94 -18.81 2.90
C VAL A 143 -23.52 -18.35 2.47
N GLY A 144 -23.03 -17.22 3.03
CA GLY A 144 -21.68 -16.71 2.89
C GLY A 144 -20.64 -17.24 3.90
N THR A 145 -21.06 -17.78 5.04
CA THR A 145 -20.15 -18.08 6.16
C THR A 145 -19.16 -19.22 5.84
N PHE A 146 -17.88 -19.02 6.16
CA PHE A 146 -16.73 -19.92 5.84
C PHE A 146 -16.73 -21.29 6.58
N ASN A 147 -17.90 -21.73 7.05
CA ASN A 147 -18.06 -22.92 7.88
C ASN A 147 -18.06 -24.23 7.09
N SER A 148 -18.20 -24.17 5.76
CA SER A 148 -18.11 -25.36 4.92
C SER A 148 -16.67 -25.89 4.88
N ARG A 149 -16.45 -27.04 5.53
CA ARG A 149 -15.23 -27.87 5.44
C ARG A 149 -14.88 -28.24 3.97
N LYS A 150 -15.83 -28.10 3.03
CA LYS A 150 -15.65 -28.25 1.58
C LYS A 150 -15.10 -26.98 0.92
N ARG A 151 -15.50 -25.77 1.35
CA ARG A 151 -14.97 -24.48 0.83
C ARG A 151 -13.55 -24.18 1.31
N ARG A 152 -13.18 -24.60 2.53
CA ARG A 152 -11.79 -24.49 3.06
C ARG A 152 -10.74 -25.30 2.27
N LYS A 153 -11.14 -26.17 1.33
CA LYS A 153 -10.22 -26.93 0.47
C LYS A 153 -9.74 -26.15 -0.77
N ALA A 154 -10.36 -25.01 -1.09
CA ALA A 154 -9.89 -24.14 -2.16
C ALA A 154 -8.73 -23.28 -1.65
N ALA A 155 -7.50 -23.72 -1.94
CA ALA A 155 -6.28 -23.04 -1.49
C ALA A 155 -5.98 -21.71 -2.23
N SER A 156 -6.66 -21.43 -3.35
CA SER A 156 -6.49 -20.22 -4.15
C SER A 156 -7.83 -19.71 -4.70
N VAL A 157 -7.84 -18.44 -5.11
CA VAL A 157 -8.97 -17.82 -5.83
C VAL A 157 -9.27 -18.63 -7.10
N LEU A 158 -8.23 -19.04 -7.84
CA LEU A 158 -8.38 -19.79 -9.08
C LEU A 158 -9.03 -21.17 -8.81
N THR A 159 -8.58 -21.91 -7.79
CA THR A 159 -9.19 -23.19 -7.40
C THR A 159 -10.66 -23.01 -7.00
N GLN A 160 -10.99 -21.93 -6.28
CA GLN A 160 -12.37 -21.62 -5.92
C GLN A 160 -13.24 -21.33 -7.15
N THR A 161 -12.72 -20.54 -8.11
CA THR A 161 -13.42 -20.25 -9.36
C THR A 161 -13.65 -21.51 -10.20
N LEU A 162 -12.68 -22.42 -10.31
CA LEU A 162 -12.80 -23.66 -11.06
C LEU A 162 -13.79 -24.66 -10.42
N ALA A 163 -13.94 -24.62 -9.09
CA ALA A 163 -14.92 -25.41 -8.36
C ALA A 163 -16.34 -24.83 -8.37
N ALA A 164 -16.53 -23.58 -8.80
CA ALA A 164 -17.84 -22.97 -9.04
C ALA A 164 -18.43 -23.45 -10.38
N ASP A 165 -19.72 -23.20 -10.60
CA ASP A 165 -20.39 -23.61 -11.84
C ASP A 165 -19.72 -22.99 -13.08
N GLN A 166 -19.44 -23.86 -14.07
CA GLN A 166 -18.82 -23.52 -15.35
C GLN A 166 -19.80 -23.69 -16.53
N SER A 167 -21.09 -23.86 -16.27
CA SER A 167 -22.13 -24.01 -17.31
C SER A 167 -22.09 -22.85 -18.32
N TRP A 168 -22.10 -21.61 -17.83
CA TRP A 168 -22.03 -20.39 -18.63
C TRP A 168 -20.71 -20.27 -19.42
N THR A 169 -19.57 -20.39 -18.75
CA THR A 169 -18.25 -20.23 -19.38
C THR A 169 -18.01 -21.28 -20.47
N ARG A 170 -18.42 -22.54 -20.23
CA ARG A 170 -18.36 -23.62 -21.24
C ARG A 170 -19.32 -23.38 -22.41
N LYS A 171 -20.55 -22.93 -22.14
CA LYS A 171 -21.52 -22.56 -23.20
C LYS A 171 -20.94 -21.44 -24.07
N LYS A 172 -20.51 -20.33 -23.45
CA LYS A 172 -20.05 -19.16 -24.20
C LYS A 172 -18.72 -19.40 -24.92
N TYR A 173 -17.83 -20.21 -24.35
CA TYR A 173 -16.65 -20.70 -25.06
C TYR A 173 -17.02 -21.46 -26.34
N ARG A 174 -17.97 -22.41 -26.27
CA ARG A 174 -18.41 -23.17 -27.46
C ARG A 174 -19.03 -22.28 -28.53
N GLU A 175 -19.85 -21.30 -28.15
CA GLU A 175 -20.42 -20.31 -29.07
C GLU A 175 -19.30 -19.52 -29.79
N ILE A 176 -18.35 -18.95 -29.04
CA ILE A 176 -17.23 -18.18 -29.60
C ILE A 176 -16.33 -19.05 -30.48
N GLN A 177 -16.10 -20.31 -30.12
CA GLN A 177 -15.31 -21.23 -30.95
C GLN A 177 -16.06 -21.61 -32.23
N ALA A 178 -17.37 -21.83 -32.18
CA ALA A 178 -18.18 -22.11 -33.37
C ALA A 178 -18.20 -20.92 -34.33
N GLU A 179 -18.35 -19.71 -33.80
CA GLU A 179 -18.27 -18.44 -34.53
C GLU A 179 -16.90 -18.28 -35.21
N LYS A 180 -15.80 -18.38 -34.45
CA LYS A 180 -14.42 -18.27 -34.97
C LYS A 180 -14.01 -19.38 -35.94
N THR A 181 -14.63 -20.56 -35.84
CA THR A 181 -14.35 -21.69 -36.74
C THR A 181 -15.29 -21.73 -37.95
N SER A 182 -16.33 -20.88 -37.96
CA SER A 182 -17.20 -20.70 -39.14
C SER A 182 -16.39 -20.20 -40.32
N GLY A 183 -16.63 -20.75 -41.52
CA GLY A 183 -15.87 -20.42 -42.74
C GLY A 183 -14.38 -20.80 -42.75
N SER A 184 -13.80 -21.24 -41.62
CA SER A 184 -12.38 -21.61 -41.51
C SER A 184 -12.03 -22.87 -42.32
N LYS A 185 -10.74 -23.25 -42.35
CA LYS A 185 -10.20 -24.36 -43.16
C LYS A 185 -11.06 -25.63 -43.14
N GLY A 186 -11.57 -26.04 -41.99
CA GLY A 186 -12.44 -27.22 -41.87
C GLY A 186 -13.76 -27.12 -42.65
N TYR A 187 -14.29 -25.93 -42.91
CA TYR A 187 -15.41 -25.71 -43.83
C TYR A 187 -14.97 -25.94 -45.29
N TYR A 188 -13.86 -25.34 -45.69
CA TYR A 188 -13.31 -25.49 -47.05
C TYR A 188 -12.98 -26.96 -47.39
N ASP A 189 -12.34 -27.68 -46.46
CA ASP A 189 -12.02 -29.10 -46.62
C ASP A 189 -13.29 -29.96 -46.79
N ARG A 190 -14.37 -29.65 -46.04
CA ARG A 190 -15.68 -30.28 -46.22
C ARG A 190 -16.29 -30.01 -47.60
N GLN A 191 -16.16 -28.78 -48.13
CA GLN A 191 -16.66 -28.48 -49.48
C GLN A 191 -15.83 -29.19 -50.58
N ARG A 192 -14.49 -29.20 -50.47
CA ARG A 192 -13.65 -29.99 -51.40
C ARG A 192 -13.98 -31.48 -51.34
N ALA A 193 -14.24 -32.03 -50.16
CA ALA A 193 -14.63 -33.42 -50.00
C ALA A 193 -15.98 -33.75 -50.67
N LYS A 194 -16.95 -32.82 -50.64
CA LYS A 194 -18.20 -32.97 -51.40
C LYS A 194 -17.96 -32.96 -52.90
N LEU A 195 -17.21 -31.99 -53.42
CA LEU A 195 -16.89 -31.90 -54.86
C LEU A 195 -16.19 -33.17 -55.37
N LYS A 196 -15.22 -33.70 -54.61
CA LYS A 196 -14.53 -34.97 -54.92
C LYS A 196 -15.45 -36.21 -54.91
N LYS A 197 -16.58 -36.17 -54.19
CA LYS A 197 -17.58 -37.25 -54.17
C LYS A 197 -18.58 -37.17 -55.33
N VAL A 198 -18.77 -36.00 -55.93
CA VAL A 198 -19.67 -35.79 -57.08
C VAL A 198 -18.93 -36.05 -58.40
N ALA A 199 -17.62 -35.81 -58.44
CA ALA A 199 -16.76 -36.06 -59.60
C ALA A 199 -16.29 -37.52 -59.76
N LYS A 200 -17.00 -38.49 -59.14
CA LYS A 200 -16.63 -39.91 -59.10
C LYS A 200 -17.87 -40.79 -59.23
#